data_AF-A0A938CNK1-F1
#
_entry.id   AF-A0A938CNK1-F1
#
_cell.length_a   1.000
_cell.length_b   1.000
_cell.length_c   1.000
_cell.angle_alpha   90.00
_cell.angle_beta   90.00
_cell.angle_gamma   90.00
#
_symmetry.space_group_name_H-M   'P 1'
#
loop_
_entity.id
_entity.type
_entity.pdbx_description
1 polymer ?
#
loop_
_entity_poly.entity_id
_entity_poly.type
_entity_poly.pdbx_seq_one_letter_code
_entity_poly.pdbx_strand_id
1 'polypeptide(L)'
;MRHDRLDRAGAHVLAKAIPGSHVFRWEVNRRKPDLLVPIDSGGFNVPVTRTLRRWLKVPALYYIPPRSWSRSWTVRPLKVADYVAAPFPWNVEGDDGTGRVRFVGHPAADLPLRVPPQGEVRRELGLQEGRAILALLPG
;
A
#
# COMPACT_ATOMS: atom_id res chain seq x y z
N MET A 1 1.84 -13.95 14.44
CA MET A 1 0.84 -13.69 15.49
C MET A 1 -0.36 -13.02 14.81
N ARG A 2 -1.41 -13.79 14.54
CA ARG A 2 -2.80 -13.43 14.15
C ARG A 2 -3.03 -12.48 12.95
N HIS A 3 -3.19 -13.09 11.78
CA HIS A 3 -4.01 -12.58 10.66
C HIS A 3 -5.51 -12.48 11.02
N ASP A 4 -5.96 -13.14 12.09
CA ASP A 4 -7.37 -13.28 12.51
C ASP A 4 -8.07 -11.99 13.03
N ARG A 5 -7.41 -10.83 13.00
CA ARG A 5 -7.99 -9.59 13.59
C ARG A 5 -8.70 -8.68 12.61
N LEU A 6 -8.55 -8.88 11.30
CA LEU A 6 -9.22 -8.04 10.31
C LEU A 6 -10.65 -8.51 9.99
N ASP A 7 -10.97 -9.79 10.22
CA ASP A 7 -12.30 -10.35 9.91
C ASP A 7 -13.38 -9.94 10.93
N ARG A 8 -13.01 -9.58 12.16
CA ARG A 8 -13.97 -9.14 13.20
C ARG A 8 -14.41 -7.67 13.06
N ALA A 9 -13.83 -6.91 12.13
CA ALA A 9 -14.12 -5.48 11.95
C ALA A 9 -15.07 -5.17 10.79
N GLY A 10 -15.65 -6.19 10.11
CA GLY A 10 -16.46 -5.96 8.91
C GLY A 10 -15.66 -5.35 7.74
N ALA A 11 -14.33 -5.50 7.75
CA ALA A 11 -13.44 -4.91 6.75
C ALA A 11 -13.56 -5.66 5.41
N HIS A 12 -14.46 -5.20 4.55
CA HIS A 12 -14.60 -5.73 3.20
C HIS A 12 -13.54 -5.13 2.27
N VAL A 13 -12.48 -5.91 1.99
CA VAL A 13 -11.45 -5.55 1.01
C VAL A 13 -12.05 -5.55 -0.40
N LEU A 14 -12.19 -4.37 -1.01
CA LEU A 14 -12.56 -4.23 -2.42
C LEU A 14 -11.33 -4.45 -3.30
N ALA A 15 -10.94 -5.70 -3.48
CA ALA A 15 -9.85 -6.07 -4.38
C ALA A 15 -10.36 -6.17 -5.83
N LYS A 16 -9.80 -5.32 -6.71
CA LYS A 16 -9.84 -5.35 -8.18
C LYS A 16 -11.22 -5.13 -8.84
N ALA A 17 -11.40 -3.96 -9.46
CA ALA A 17 -12.47 -3.76 -10.44
C ALA A 17 -12.04 -2.84 -11.62
N ILE A 18 -12.49 -3.28 -12.80
CA ILE A 18 -12.27 -2.81 -14.17
C ILE A 18 -12.78 -1.36 -14.37
N PRO A 19 -12.26 -0.58 -15.35
CA PRO A 19 -12.64 0.82 -15.54
C PRO A 19 -14.15 1.01 -15.75
N GLY A 20 -14.79 1.74 -14.83
CA GLY A 20 -16.18 2.14 -14.91
C GLY A 20 -16.67 2.66 -13.56
N SER A 21 -16.93 3.97 -13.46
CA SER A 21 -17.45 4.61 -12.24
C SER A 21 -18.74 3.94 -11.71
N HIS A 22 -19.51 3.31 -12.60
CA HIS A 22 -20.74 2.60 -12.31
C HIS A 22 -20.53 1.31 -11.49
N VAL A 23 -19.48 0.53 -11.76
CA VAL A 23 -19.19 -0.71 -11.03
C VAL A 23 -18.79 -0.41 -9.59
N PHE A 24 -17.90 0.57 -9.41
CA PHE A 24 -17.49 1.03 -8.09
C PHE A 24 -18.67 1.55 -7.28
N ARG A 25 -19.54 2.37 -7.89
CA ARG A 25 -20.73 2.91 -7.23
C ARG A 25 -21.71 1.81 -6.83
N TRP A 26 -21.96 0.85 -7.71
CA TRP A 26 -22.85 -0.28 -7.41
C TRP A 26 -22.31 -1.09 -6.23
N GLU A 27 -21.03 -1.45 -6.25
CA GLU A 27 -20.44 -2.31 -5.22
C GLU A 27 -20.36 -1.59 -3.87
N VAL A 28 -20.02 -0.31 -3.88
CA VAL A 28 -20.03 0.55 -2.70
C VAL A 28 -21.43 0.69 -2.11
N ASN A 29 -22.45 0.93 -2.93
CA ASN A 29 -23.84 1.03 -2.44
C ASN A 29 -24.35 -0.29 -1.88
N ARG A 30 -23.90 -1.42 -2.47
CA ARG A 30 -24.25 -2.76 -2.03
C ARG A 30 -23.60 -3.11 -0.69
N ARG A 31 -22.30 -2.81 -0.55
CA ARG A 31 -21.52 -3.16 0.65
C ARG A 31 -21.59 -2.13 1.77
N LYS A 32 -21.92 -0.87 1.46
CA LYS A 32 -21.99 0.26 2.40
C LYS A 32 -20.78 0.32 3.35
N PRO A 33 -19.55 0.47 2.83
CA PRO A 33 -18.35 0.42 3.66
C PRO A 33 -18.29 1.62 4.61
N ASP A 34 -17.86 1.40 5.85
CA ASP A 34 -17.63 2.45 6.85
C ASP A 34 -16.27 3.15 6.71
N LEU A 35 -15.38 2.60 5.88
CA LEU A 35 -14.02 3.11 5.64
C LEU A 35 -13.57 2.79 4.21
N LEU A 36 -12.97 3.79 3.55
CA LEU A 36 -12.22 3.56 2.32
C LEU A 36 -10.74 3.32 2.65
N VAL A 37 -10.18 2.23 2.15
CA VAL A 37 -8.74 1.93 2.30
C VAL A 37 -8.08 1.77 0.93
N PRO A 38 -7.68 2.86 0.28
CA PRO A 38 -6.90 2.79 -0.95
C PRO A 38 -5.47 2.32 -0.61
N ILE A 39 -4.95 1.37 -1.38
CA ILE A 39 -3.63 0.77 -1.13
C ILE A 39 -2.71 1.04 -2.33
N ASP A 40 -1.60 1.72 -2.08
CA ASP A 40 -0.54 1.95 -3.07
C ASP A 40 -1.03 2.72 -4.32
N SER A 41 -0.89 2.15 -5.52
CA SER A 41 -1.14 2.69 -6.86
C SER A 41 -1.79 4.08 -6.94
N GLY A 42 -0.98 5.12 -6.76
CA GLY A 42 -1.45 6.51 -6.72
C GLY A 42 -2.17 6.98 -7.98
N GLY A 43 -1.72 6.51 -9.16
CA GLY A 43 -2.31 6.87 -10.45
C GLY A 43 -3.76 6.38 -10.60
N PHE A 44 -4.12 5.27 -9.95
CA PHE A 44 -5.47 4.70 -9.99
C PHE A 44 -6.30 5.11 -8.78
N ASN A 45 -5.75 4.89 -7.59
CA ASN A 45 -6.49 5.02 -6.34
C ASN A 45 -6.82 6.47 -6.01
N VAL A 46 -5.94 7.44 -6.26
CA VAL A 46 -6.23 8.84 -5.94
C VAL A 46 -7.45 9.37 -6.72
N PRO A 47 -7.55 9.19 -8.06
CA PRO A 47 -8.77 9.53 -8.81
C PRO A 47 -10.03 8.78 -8.35
N VAL A 48 -9.92 7.47 -8.08
CA VAL A 48 -11.06 6.64 -7.64
C VAL A 48 -11.55 7.08 -6.27
N THR A 49 -10.67 7.24 -5.28
CA THR A 49 -11.02 7.71 -3.93
C THR A 49 -11.64 9.09 -3.97
N ARG A 50 -11.08 10.03 -4.76
CA ARG A 50 -11.67 11.36 -4.95
C ARG A 50 -13.11 11.28 -5.42
N THR A 51 -13.37 10.36 -6.35
CA THR A 51 -14.68 10.18 -6.98
C THR A 51 -15.66 9.52 -6.02
N LEU A 52 -15.26 8.43 -5.35
CA LEU A 52 -16.07 7.74 -4.35
C LEU A 52 -16.45 8.64 -3.17
N ARG A 53 -15.52 9.46 -2.68
CA ARG A 53 -15.77 10.40 -1.56
C ARG A 53 -16.78 11.50 -1.86
N ARG A 54 -17.11 11.76 -3.14
CA ARG A 54 -18.22 12.68 -3.48
C ARG A 54 -19.58 12.06 -3.16
N TRP A 55 -19.66 10.74 -3.15
CA TRP A 55 -20.91 10.00 -2.95
C TRP A 55 -20.98 9.37 -1.56
N LEU A 56 -19.83 8.93 -1.06
CA LEU A 56 -19.67 8.35 0.26
C LEU A 56 -19.20 9.40 1.25
N LYS A 57 -19.91 9.50 2.38
CA LYS A 57 -19.53 10.35 3.52
C LYS A 57 -18.77 9.55 4.58
N VAL A 58 -17.79 8.76 4.15
CA VAL A 58 -17.01 7.88 5.03
C VAL A 58 -15.53 8.25 5.01
N PRO A 59 -14.79 8.01 6.11
CA PRO A 59 -13.36 8.32 6.17
C PRO A 59 -12.56 7.54 5.12
N ALA A 60 -11.38 8.05 4.77
CA ALA A 60 -10.40 7.38 3.92
C ALA A 60 -9.05 7.28 4.63
N LEU A 61 -8.57 6.05 4.81
CA LEU A 61 -7.25 5.72 5.29
C LEU A 61 -6.40 5.25 4.10
N TYR A 62 -5.47 6.07 3.63
CA TYR A 62 -4.61 5.67 2.52
C TYR A 62 -3.43 4.84 3.04
N TYR A 63 -3.33 3.60 2.62
CA TYR A 63 -2.23 2.70 2.99
C TYR A 63 -1.17 2.67 1.89
N ILE A 64 0.11 2.81 2.24
CA ILE A 64 1.22 2.90 1.28
C ILE A 64 0.99 4.09 0.33
N PRO A 65 1.19 5.34 0.80
CA PRO A 65 0.87 6.51 -0.01
C PRO A 65 1.81 6.64 -1.23
N PRO A 66 1.39 7.35 -2.29
CA PRO A 66 2.20 7.53 -3.49
C PRO A 66 3.56 8.16 -3.17
N ARG A 67 4.62 7.63 -3.77
CA ARG A 67 6.03 8.05 -3.55
C ARG A 67 6.52 7.85 -2.11
N SER A 68 5.89 7.01 -1.30
CA SER A 68 6.30 6.75 0.10
C SER A 68 7.78 6.37 0.25
N TRP A 69 8.35 5.70 -0.75
CA TRP A 69 9.77 5.33 -0.83
C TRP A 69 10.72 6.54 -0.93
N SER A 70 10.23 7.71 -1.31
CA SER A 70 11.04 8.91 -1.44
C SER A 70 11.35 9.53 -0.08
N ARG A 71 12.60 9.94 0.14
CA ARG A 71 13.01 10.67 1.35
C ARG A 71 12.47 12.10 1.41
N SER A 72 12.09 12.68 0.27
CA SER A 72 11.43 13.99 0.17
C SER A 72 9.91 13.88 0.12
N TRP A 73 9.35 12.75 0.55
CA TRP A 73 7.91 12.54 0.57
C TRP A 73 7.21 13.54 1.48
N THR A 74 6.02 13.99 1.06
CA THR A 74 5.13 14.82 1.87
C THR A 74 3.68 14.46 1.60
N VAL A 75 2.86 14.54 2.64
CA VAL A 75 1.42 14.24 2.59
C VAL A 75 0.60 15.35 1.90
N ARG A 76 1.17 16.55 1.70
CA ARG A 76 0.47 17.72 1.18
C ARG A 76 -0.36 17.45 -0.09
N PRO A 77 0.13 16.70 -1.10
CA PRO A 77 -0.64 16.43 -2.33
C PRO A 77 -1.77 15.41 -2.13
N LEU A 78 -1.73 14.60 -1.07
CA LEU A 78 -2.68 13.51 -0.81
C LEU A 78 -3.91 14.03 -0.03
N LYS A 79 -4.68 14.90 -0.68
CA LYS A 79 -5.89 15.53 -0.08
C LYS A 79 -7.10 14.60 0.02
N VAL A 80 -7.06 13.45 -0.63
CA VAL A 80 -8.18 12.48 -0.65
C VAL A 80 -8.22 11.59 0.59
N ALA A 81 -7.21 11.67 1.46
CA ALA A 81 -7.04 10.81 2.62
C ALA A 81 -7.24 11.60 3.92
N ASP A 82 -8.07 11.11 4.82
CA ASP A 82 -8.20 11.67 6.17
C ASP A 82 -7.05 11.19 7.06
N TYR A 83 -6.61 9.95 6.85
CA TYR A 83 -5.47 9.34 7.54
C TYR A 83 -4.53 8.65 6.56
N VAL A 84 -3.27 8.50 6.93
CA VAL A 84 -2.25 7.83 6.12
C VAL A 84 -1.50 6.80 6.95
N ALA A 85 -1.61 5.54 6.52
CA ALA A 85 -0.82 4.43 7.01
C ALA A 85 0.43 4.32 6.13
N ALA A 86 1.58 4.76 6.65
CA ALA A 86 2.81 4.90 5.90
C ALA A 86 3.80 3.78 6.21
N PRO A 87 4.50 3.23 5.20
CA PRO A 87 5.34 2.06 5.37
C PRO A 87 6.77 2.38 5.81
N PHE A 88 7.18 3.66 5.81
CA PHE A 88 8.53 4.06 6.21
C PHE A 88 8.52 5.10 7.35
N PRO A 89 9.50 5.06 8.27
CA PRO A 89 9.56 6.00 9.39
C PRO A 89 9.63 7.47 8.95
N TRP A 90 10.41 7.78 7.92
CA TRP A 90 10.59 9.16 7.41
C TRP A 90 9.30 9.75 6.81
N ASN A 91 8.28 8.94 6.50
CA ASN A 91 7.03 9.51 6.02
C ASN A 91 6.34 10.35 7.11
N VAL A 92 6.57 10.07 8.39
CA VAL A 92 6.00 10.88 9.48
C VAL A 92 6.54 12.32 9.45
N GLU A 93 7.79 12.51 9.03
CA GLU A 93 8.41 13.84 8.87
C GLU A 93 7.75 14.65 7.72
N GLY A 94 7.14 13.96 6.75
CA GLY A 94 6.43 14.56 5.62
C GLY A 94 4.99 14.98 5.92
N ASP A 95 4.52 14.82 7.16
CA ASP A 95 3.21 15.28 7.63
C ASP A 95 3.09 16.81 7.52
N ASP A 96 1.86 17.31 7.35
CA ASP A 96 1.58 18.74 7.22
C ASP A 96 1.22 19.42 8.56
N GLY A 97 1.54 18.78 9.68
CA GLY A 97 1.23 19.24 11.04
C GLY A 97 -0.16 18.82 11.52
N THR A 98 -0.93 18.11 10.67
CA THR A 98 -2.25 17.58 11.03
C THR A 98 -2.15 16.32 11.88
N GLY A 99 -0.97 15.68 11.91
CA GLY A 99 -0.75 14.45 12.65
C GLY A 99 -1.57 13.29 12.08
N ARG A 100 -1.90 13.30 10.78
CA ARG A 100 -2.68 12.25 10.13
C ARG A 100 -1.84 11.12 9.53
N VAL A 101 -0.53 11.31 9.43
CA VAL A 101 0.42 10.30 8.98
C VAL A 101 0.91 9.46 10.16
N ARG A 102 0.89 8.14 10.00
CA ARG A 102 1.38 7.16 10.99
C ARG A 102 2.28 6.14 10.30
N PHE A 103 3.45 5.89 10.86
CA PHE A 103 4.29 4.78 10.46
C PHE A 103 3.71 3.46 11.00
N VAL A 104 3.48 2.49 10.12
CA VAL A 104 2.84 1.19 10.45
C VAL A 104 3.67 -0.02 10.02
N GLY A 105 4.89 0.20 9.52
CA GLY A 105 5.71 -0.85 8.92
C GLY A 105 5.35 -1.13 7.46
N HIS A 106 6.29 -1.76 6.75
CA HIS A 106 6.14 -2.15 5.36
C HIS A 106 5.69 -3.63 5.31
N PRO A 107 4.61 -4.00 4.59
CA PRO A 107 4.12 -5.38 4.55
C PRO A 107 5.21 -6.40 4.19
N ALA A 108 6.09 -6.04 3.26
CA ALA A 108 7.20 -6.90 2.85
C ALA A 108 8.21 -7.22 3.97
N ALA A 109 8.28 -6.40 5.03
CA ALA A 109 9.16 -6.66 6.17
C ALA A 109 8.63 -7.80 7.07
N ASP A 110 7.31 -8.04 7.05
CA ASP A 110 6.67 -9.10 7.85
C ASP A 110 6.59 -10.44 7.10
N LEU A 111 7.02 -10.48 5.83
CA LEU A 111 7.05 -11.71 5.06
C LEU A 111 8.17 -12.63 5.59
N PRO A 112 7.86 -13.91 5.88
CA PRO A 112 8.90 -14.87 6.26
C PRO A 112 9.83 -15.08 5.06
N LEU A 113 10.99 -14.44 5.10
CA LEU A 113 12.03 -14.60 4.09
C LEU A 113 12.95 -15.74 4.50
N ARG A 114 12.84 -16.89 3.81
CA ARG A 114 13.94 -17.85 3.77
C ARG A 114 14.96 -17.31 2.78
N VAL A 115 16.09 -16.82 3.30
CA VAL A 115 17.24 -16.47 2.46
C VAL A 115 18.14 -17.69 2.38
N PRO A 116 18.15 -18.46 1.27
CA PRO A 116 19.04 -19.60 1.12
C PRO A 116 20.51 -19.15 1.15
N PRO A 117 21.43 -20.02 1.61
CA PRO A 117 22.86 -19.75 1.54
C PRO A 117 23.30 -19.41 0.12
N GLN A 118 24.25 -18.48 -0.02
CA GLN A 118 24.72 -18.01 -1.32
C GLN A 118 25.16 -19.16 -2.26
N GLY A 119 25.83 -20.19 -1.74
CA GLY A 119 26.27 -21.34 -2.54
C GLY A 119 25.14 -22.27 -3.00
N GLU A 120 23.97 -22.25 -2.35
CA GLU A 120 22.77 -22.95 -2.82
C GLU A 120 22.19 -22.20 -4.04
N VAL A 121 22.02 -20.88 -3.91
CA VAL A 121 21.54 -20.01 -4.99
C VAL A 121 22.45 -20.05 -6.21
N ARG A 122 23.77 -20.03 -6.00
CA ARG A 122 24.75 -20.13 -7.09
C ARG A 122 24.59 -21.43 -7.86
N ARG A 123 24.46 -22.56 -7.16
CA ARG A 123 24.26 -23.88 -7.77
C ARG A 123 22.95 -23.96 -8.54
N GLU A 124 21.86 -23.46 -7.96
CA GLU A 124 20.55 -23.43 -8.60
C GLU A 124 20.55 -22.61 -9.90
N LEU A 125 21.24 -21.46 -9.89
CA LEU A 125 21.32 -20.56 -11.04
C LEU A 125 22.48 -20.88 -12.02
N GLY A 126 23.24 -21.96 -11.79
CA GLY A 126 24.40 -22.33 -12.61
C GLY A 126 25.56 -21.31 -12.59
N LEU A 127 25.67 -20.53 -11.51
CA LEU A 127 26.69 -19.49 -11.36
C LEU A 127 27.99 -20.06 -10.78
N GLN A 128 29.12 -19.65 -11.34
CA GLN A 128 30.44 -20.08 -10.88
C GLN A 128 30.73 -19.64 -9.44
N GLU A 129 31.32 -20.53 -8.64
CA GLU A 129 31.81 -20.20 -7.30
C GLU A 129 33.00 -19.24 -7.34
N GLY A 130 33.15 -18.41 -6.30
CA GLY A 130 34.26 -17.47 -6.16
C GLY A 130 34.30 -16.29 -7.15
N ARG A 131 33.36 -16.22 -8.10
CA ARG A 131 33.24 -15.09 -9.05
C ARG A 131 32.27 -14.02 -8.53
N ALA A 132 32.57 -12.76 -8.84
CA ALA A 132 31.64 -11.66 -8.63
C ALA A 132 30.38 -11.86 -9.49
N ILE A 133 29.22 -11.59 -8.91
CA ILE A 133 27.91 -11.68 -9.58
C ILE A 133 27.33 -10.27 -9.65
N LEU A 134 26.83 -9.89 -10.83
CA LEU A 134 26.02 -8.69 -11.03
C LEU A 134 24.58 -9.10 -11.33
N ALA A 135 23.64 -8.68 -10.50
CA ALA A 135 22.21 -8.79 -10.78
C ALA A 135 21.74 -7.51 -11.46
N LEU A 136 21.11 -7.64 -12.63
CA LEU A 136 20.50 -6.52 -13.35
C LEU A 136 18.98 -6.63 -13.23
N LEU A 137 18.36 -5.64 -12.58
CA LEU A 137 16.91 -5.51 -12.46
C LEU A 137 16.48 -4.23 -13.20
N PRO A 138 16.23 -4.30 -14.52
CA PRO A 138 16.05 -3.12 -15.37
C PRO A 138 14.76 -2.31 -15.12
N GLY A 139 13.95 -2.70 -14.14
CA GLY A 139 12.67 -2.06 -13.80
C GLY A 139 11.49 -2.79 -14.41
#